data_AF-A0A935GRS6-F1
#
_entry.id   AF-A0A935GRS6-F1
#
_cell.length_a   1.000
_cell.length_b   1.000
_cell.length_c   1.000
_cell.angle_alpha   90.00
_cell.angle_beta   90.00
_cell.angle_gamma   90.00
#
_symmetry.space_group_name_H-M   'P 1'
#
loop_
_entity.id
_entity.type
_entity.pdbx_description
1 polymer ?
#
loop_
_entity_poly.entity_id
_entity_poly.type
_entity_poly.pdbx_seq_one_letter_code
_entity_poly.pdbx_strand_id
1 'polypeptide(L)'
;MKLERRCFLSRVAVLVGALVLAIPVAQGFEEIAIGSISPQKVFPDPQAAALVDAIGREDIAGIDARLAEGADINAFGVMKITPLHWAVAKEGIKANVIEHLFRKGANPALISEFGTSPAWDVVNTNRADLLEIILKNGADPNVRYGQDSLLAKATYYQRDENINVLLKYGADVNAVSKSGQGILCLETATVGRFDLLVRYLDLGLNVGLVNCARLLEDSGVWDGSPQDQWREQALALMKEKGVTFPVPSIPGPKPELVLKPGARLEVTSSKGNIAIVAGKRLARQYQWDGCALESNMHARTSRWYGKLGAYDGGGRYGKDHYLKFPSCKGVTRTSVQEAQLNFPDLEAAEKWIGQNSKSWTTVWTNDGLFVSWVFSPMQSDGVATGALSLELTLLCINGQRPTKLAGSSDQAIKLVHPNGPGQAVHECAVVSNDVMQKNGTNR
;
A
#
# COMPACT_ATOMS: atom_id res chain seq x y z
N MET A 1 -5.23 20.50 0.10
CA MET A 1 -5.58 20.01 -1.25
C MET A 1 -5.60 18.49 -1.18
N LYS A 2 -6.81 17.92 -1.07
CA LYS A 2 -7.09 16.54 -0.62
C LYS A 2 -6.88 15.56 -1.78
N LEU A 3 -5.90 14.66 -1.67
CA LEU A 3 -5.69 13.53 -2.57
C LEU A 3 -5.89 12.16 -1.86
N GLU A 4 -6.66 12.14 -0.76
CA GLU A 4 -6.89 10.94 0.07
C GLU A 4 -8.25 10.26 -0.16
N ARG A 5 -8.83 10.36 -1.36
CA ARG A 5 -10.10 9.68 -1.65
C ARG A 5 -10.04 8.98 -3.00
N ARG A 6 -9.56 7.73 -3.00
CA ARG A 6 -9.93 6.64 -3.91
C ARG A 6 -9.18 5.38 -3.48
N CYS A 7 -9.80 4.22 -3.62
CA CYS A 7 -9.25 2.88 -3.39
C CYS A 7 -9.43 2.26 -1.99
N PHE A 8 -10.64 2.34 -1.42
CA PHE A 8 -11.11 1.34 -0.44
C PHE A 8 -12.51 0.88 -0.81
N LEU A 9 -12.60 0.01 -1.82
CA LEU A 9 -13.86 -0.46 -2.36
C LEU A 9 -13.68 -1.92 -2.80
N SER A 10 -13.88 -2.82 -1.84
CA SER A 10 -13.95 -4.27 -1.97
C SER A 10 -15.32 -4.66 -2.56
N ARG A 11 -15.31 -5.60 -3.51
CA ARG A 11 -16.37 -6.50 -4.06
C ARG A 11 -17.76 -5.95 -4.45
N VAL A 12 -18.14 -4.77 -4.01
CA VAL A 12 -19.54 -4.34 -3.87
C VAL A 12 -19.74 -2.88 -4.31
N ALA A 13 -18.71 -2.06 -4.17
CA ALA A 13 -18.83 -0.62 -4.27
C ALA A 13 -19.15 -0.03 -5.65
N VAL A 14 -18.78 -0.71 -6.74
CA VAL A 14 -19.08 -0.21 -8.10
C VAL A 14 -20.59 -0.31 -8.36
N LEU A 15 -21.28 -1.29 -7.77
CA LEU A 15 -22.74 -1.42 -7.83
C LEU A 15 -23.47 -0.72 -6.67
N VAL A 16 -22.85 -0.62 -5.47
CA VAL A 16 -23.49 -0.02 -4.28
C VAL A 16 -23.29 1.47 -4.13
N GLY A 17 -22.23 2.05 -4.73
CA GLY A 17 -22.11 3.51 -4.84
C GLY A 17 -23.32 4.16 -5.54
N ALA A 18 -24.06 3.38 -6.32
CA ALA A 18 -25.27 3.74 -7.06
C ALA A 18 -26.48 4.10 -6.18
N LEU A 19 -26.71 3.35 -5.11
CA LEU A 19 -27.99 3.42 -4.37
C LEU A 19 -27.94 4.45 -3.23
N VAL A 20 -26.74 4.89 -2.83
CA VAL A 20 -26.49 5.65 -1.59
C VAL A 20 -26.54 7.18 -1.78
N LEU A 21 -26.67 7.70 -3.00
CA LEU A 21 -26.74 9.17 -3.22
C LEU A 21 -28.06 9.84 -2.77
N ALA A 22 -28.98 9.11 -2.13
CA ALA A 22 -30.23 9.66 -1.60
C ALA A 22 -30.45 9.48 -0.07
N ILE A 23 -29.42 9.09 0.72
CA ILE A 23 -29.55 9.01 2.18
C ILE A 23 -28.49 9.90 2.85
N PRO A 24 -28.87 10.81 3.78
CA PRO A 24 -27.93 11.69 4.47
C PRO A 24 -26.89 10.90 5.26
N VAL A 25 -25.64 11.35 5.15
CA VAL A 25 -24.44 10.80 5.80
C VAL A 25 -24.58 10.85 7.33
N ALA A 26 -24.97 9.72 7.95
CA ALA A 26 -24.88 9.53 9.39
C ALA A 26 -25.02 8.05 9.79
N GLN A 27 -24.24 7.13 9.24
CA GLN A 27 -23.93 5.80 9.83
C GLN A 27 -22.93 5.06 8.92
N GLY A 28 -22.14 4.16 9.50
CA GLY A 28 -20.99 3.51 8.86
C GLY A 28 -21.32 2.79 7.54
N PHE A 29 -20.33 2.67 6.66
CA PHE A 29 -20.41 1.89 5.43
C PHE A 29 -20.48 0.39 5.77
N GLU A 30 -21.68 -0.18 5.87
CA GLU A 30 -21.87 -1.63 5.78
C GLU A 30 -21.74 -2.08 4.31
N GLU A 31 -21.03 -3.18 4.08
CA GLU A 31 -20.75 -3.77 2.76
C GLU A 31 -22.03 -4.47 2.24
N ILE A 32 -22.85 -3.79 1.44
CA ILE A 32 -24.12 -4.34 0.92
C ILE A 32 -23.83 -5.33 -0.23
N ALA A 33 -23.71 -6.63 0.04
CA ALA A 33 -23.55 -7.63 -1.02
C ALA A 33 -24.66 -7.50 -2.09
N ILE A 34 -24.33 -7.59 -3.38
CA ILE A 34 -25.30 -7.47 -4.50
C ILE A 34 -26.48 -8.43 -4.35
N GLY A 35 -26.27 -9.60 -3.71
CA GLY A 35 -27.34 -10.55 -3.39
C GLY A 35 -28.43 -10.01 -2.44
N SER A 36 -28.23 -8.86 -1.80
CA SER A 36 -29.23 -8.17 -0.97
C SER A 36 -29.99 -7.05 -1.72
N ILE A 37 -29.58 -6.73 -2.95
CA ILE A 37 -30.24 -5.73 -3.79
C ILE A 37 -31.23 -6.45 -4.71
N SER A 38 -32.50 -6.03 -4.66
CA SER A 38 -33.52 -6.54 -5.58
C SER A 38 -33.14 -6.21 -7.04
N PRO A 39 -33.17 -7.19 -7.95
CA PRO A 39 -32.96 -7.00 -9.39
C PRO A 39 -33.68 -5.80 -9.99
N GLN A 40 -34.94 -5.57 -9.59
CA GLN A 40 -35.80 -4.50 -10.09
C GLN A 40 -35.29 -3.10 -9.73
N LYS A 41 -34.47 -2.96 -8.67
CA LYS A 41 -33.85 -1.68 -8.31
C LYS A 41 -32.73 -1.28 -9.26
N VAL A 42 -32.04 -2.27 -9.85
CA VAL A 42 -30.93 -2.05 -10.77
C VAL A 42 -31.40 -2.11 -12.22
N PHE A 43 -32.40 -2.93 -12.53
CA PHE A 43 -32.98 -3.06 -13.86
C PHE A 43 -34.47 -2.69 -13.79
N PRO A 44 -34.83 -1.43 -14.08
CA PRO A 44 -36.23 -0.99 -14.04
C PRO A 44 -37.12 -1.67 -15.08
N ASP A 45 -36.54 -2.12 -16.20
CA ASP A 45 -37.23 -2.97 -17.17
C ASP A 45 -37.53 -4.35 -16.53
N PRO A 46 -38.81 -4.76 -16.43
CA PRO A 46 -39.18 -6.05 -15.84
C PRO A 46 -38.55 -7.25 -16.54
N GLN A 47 -38.33 -7.21 -17.86
CA GLN A 47 -37.72 -8.32 -18.59
C GLN A 47 -36.25 -8.47 -18.23
N ALA A 48 -35.49 -7.37 -18.23
CA ALA A 48 -34.11 -7.35 -17.76
C ALA A 48 -33.99 -7.75 -16.27
N ALA A 49 -34.89 -7.27 -15.40
CA ALA A 49 -34.92 -7.64 -13.99
C ALA A 49 -35.12 -9.14 -13.78
N ALA A 50 -36.06 -9.74 -14.50
CA ALA A 50 -36.35 -11.16 -14.41
C ALA A 50 -35.19 -12.02 -14.98
N LEU A 51 -34.49 -11.52 -16.00
CA LEU A 51 -33.27 -12.14 -16.52
C LEU A 51 -32.16 -12.15 -15.47
N VAL A 52 -31.82 -11.00 -14.86
CA VAL A 52 -30.72 -10.94 -13.89
C VAL A 52 -31.05 -11.64 -12.56
N ASP A 53 -32.33 -11.78 -12.22
CA ASP A 53 -32.78 -12.63 -11.12
C ASP A 53 -32.47 -14.11 -11.39
N ALA A 54 -32.79 -14.62 -12.60
CA ALA A 54 -32.44 -15.97 -13.01
C ALA A 54 -30.91 -16.20 -13.02
N ILE A 55 -30.14 -15.21 -13.48
CA ILE A 55 -28.67 -15.21 -13.40
C ILE A 55 -28.19 -15.31 -11.94
N GLY A 56 -28.75 -14.49 -11.05
CA GLY A 56 -28.41 -14.51 -9.62
C GLY A 56 -28.70 -15.86 -8.97
N ARG A 57 -29.80 -16.52 -9.37
CA ARG A 57 -30.17 -17.87 -8.94
C ARG A 57 -29.38 -19.00 -9.63
N GLU A 58 -28.50 -18.68 -10.57
CA GLU A 58 -27.74 -19.64 -11.40
C GLU A 58 -28.65 -20.61 -12.17
N ASP A 59 -29.87 -20.17 -12.47
CA ASP A 59 -30.90 -20.96 -13.15
C ASP A 59 -30.73 -20.85 -14.67
N ILE A 60 -29.93 -21.74 -15.25
CA ILE A 60 -29.66 -21.77 -16.70
C ILE A 60 -30.96 -21.89 -17.51
N ALA A 61 -31.89 -22.75 -17.08
CA ALA A 61 -33.18 -22.92 -17.76
C ALA A 61 -34.04 -21.65 -17.65
N GLY A 62 -34.01 -20.98 -16.50
CA GLY A 62 -34.62 -19.67 -16.29
C GLY A 62 -34.02 -18.58 -17.18
N ILE A 63 -32.69 -18.54 -17.33
CA ILE A 63 -32.01 -17.61 -18.24
C ILE A 63 -32.52 -17.83 -19.67
N ASP A 64 -32.52 -19.09 -20.13
CA ASP A 64 -33.00 -19.44 -21.47
C ASP A 64 -34.46 -19.05 -21.71
N ALA A 65 -35.33 -19.28 -20.73
CA ALA A 65 -36.74 -18.89 -20.80
C ALA A 65 -36.91 -17.37 -20.91
N ARG A 66 -36.20 -16.58 -20.09
CA ARG A 66 -36.27 -15.11 -20.12
C ARG A 66 -35.80 -14.53 -21.45
N LEU A 67 -34.72 -15.09 -22.02
CA LEU A 67 -34.24 -14.68 -23.33
C LEU A 67 -35.23 -15.04 -24.44
N ALA A 68 -35.88 -16.21 -24.37
CA ALA A 68 -36.93 -16.59 -25.31
C ALA A 68 -38.20 -15.71 -25.19
N GLU A 69 -38.48 -15.17 -24.01
CA GLU A 69 -39.53 -14.17 -23.75
C GLU A 69 -39.16 -12.75 -24.22
N GLY A 70 -37.96 -12.55 -24.78
CA GLY A 70 -37.51 -11.29 -25.37
C GLY A 70 -36.61 -10.42 -24.49
N ALA A 71 -36.18 -10.91 -23.32
CA ALA A 71 -35.20 -10.18 -22.50
C ALA A 71 -33.88 -9.99 -23.27
N ASP A 72 -33.31 -8.78 -23.21
CA ASP A 72 -32.02 -8.48 -23.83
C ASP A 72 -30.86 -8.90 -22.90
N ILE A 73 -30.00 -9.80 -23.38
CA ILE A 73 -28.78 -10.26 -22.69
C ILE A 73 -27.78 -9.12 -22.40
N ASN A 74 -27.92 -8.00 -23.12
CA ASN A 74 -27.10 -6.80 -23.02
C ASN A 74 -27.87 -5.59 -22.47
N ALA A 75 -29.05 -5.80 -21.89
CA ALA A 75 -29.89 -4.72 -21.35
C ALA A 75 -29.11 -3.82 -20.39
N PHE A 76 -29.37 -2.51 -20.43
CA PHE A 76 -28.81 -1.58 -19.46
C PHE A 76 -29.75 -1.41 -18.27
N GLY A 77 -29.22 -1.70 -17.09
CA GLY A 77 -29.75 -1.21 -15.84
C GLY A 77 -29.38 0.25 -15.57
N VAL A 78 -29.71 0.70 -14.36
CA VAL A 78 -29.23 1.94 -13.76
C VAL A 78 -27.70 2.00 -13.87
N MET A 79 -27.16 3.17 -14.24
CA MET A 79 -25.74 3.39 -14.52
C MET A 79 -25.14 2.49 -15.60
N LYS A 80 -25.95 2.04 -16.58
CA LYS A 80 -25.48 1.19 -17.69
C LYS A 80 -24.84 -0.13 -17.23
N ILE A 81 -25.21 -0.62 -16.06
CA ILE A 81 -24.84 -1.97 -15.62
C ILE A 81 -25.50 -2.98 -16.57
N THR A 82 -24.75 -3.96 -17.07
CA THR A 82 -25.29 -5.04 -17.91
C THR A 82 -25.51 -6.32 -17.09
N PRO A 83 -26.30 -7.29 -17.60
CA PRO A 83 -26.43 -8.61 -16.97
C PRO A 83 -25.08 -9.29 -16.69
N LEU A 84 -24.07 -9.07 -17.54
CA LEU A 84 -22.73 -9.61 -17.32
C LEU A 84 -22.01 -8.93 -16.15
N HIS A 85 -22.12 -7.60 -15.97
CA HIS A 85 -21.61 -6.91 -14.78
C HIS A 85 -22.27 -7.45 -13.51
N TRP A 86 -23.60 -7.63 -13.55
CA TRP A 86 -24.36 -8.20 -12.44
C TRP A 86 -23.88 -9.61 -12.07
N ALA A 87 -23.69 -10.47 -13.08
CA ALA A 87 -23.28 -11.85 -12.89
C ALA A 87 -21.90 -11.95 -12.22
N VAL A 88 -20.90 -11.23 -12.73
CA VAL A 88 -19.52 -11.36 -12.25
C VAL A 88 -19.30 -10.75 -10.87
N ALA A 89 -20.16 -9.82 -10.47
CA ALA A 89 -20.11 -9.18 -9.17
C ALA A 89 -20.82 -10.01 -8.08
N LYS A 90 -21.57 -11.06 -8.43
CA LYS A 90 -22.14 -12.01 -7.47
C LYS A 90 -21.04 -12.91 -6.89
N GLU A 91 -20.90 -12.88 -5.57
CA GLU A 91 -20.02 -13.82 -4.86
C GLU A 91 -20.45 -15.28 -5.11
N GLY A 92 -19.47 -16.13 -5.39
CA GLY A 92 -19.69 -17.56 -5.60
C GLY A 92 -20.34 -17.93 -6.95
N ILE A 93 -20.59 -16.97 -7.86
CA ILE A 93 -21.15 -17.27 -9.18
C ILE A 93 -20.32 -18.36 -9.88
N LYS A 94 -20.97 -19.41 -10.38
CA LYS A 94 -20.29 -20.49 -11.09
C LYS A 94 -19.85 -20.07 -12.49
N ALA A 95 -18.66 -20.52 -12.88
CA ALA A 95 -18.06 -20.27 -14.18
C ALA A 95 -18.99 -20.65 -15.36
N ASN A 96 -19.71 -21.77 -15.25
CA ASN A 96 -20.62 -22.24 -16.30
C ASN A 96 -21.79 -21.28 -16.58
N VAL A 97 -22.20 -20.45 -15.61
CA VAL A 97 -23.19 -19.39 -15.83
C VAL A 97 -22.61 -18.32 -16.72
N ILE A 98 -21.39 -17.85 -16.45
CA ILE A 98 -20.71 -16.83 -17.26
C ILE A 98 -20.45 -17.35 -18.69
N GLU A 99 -20.00 -18.59 -18.83
CA GLU A 99 -19.86 -19.24 -20.15
C GLU A 99 -21.19 -19.33 -20.90
N HIS A 100 -22.29 -19.58 -20.19
CA HIS A 100 -23.61 -19.61 -20.79
C HIS A 100 -24.06 -18.23 -21.26
N LEU A 101 -23.84 -17.17 -20.47
CA LEU A 101 -24.14 -15.79 -20.90
C LEU A 101 -23.40 -15.42 -22.19
N PHE A 102 -22.12 -15.80 -22.33
CA PHE A 102 -21.38 -15.60 -23.57
C PHE A 102 -21.94 -16.40 -24.74
N ARG A 103 -22.34 -17.67 -24.53
CA ARG A 103 -23.06 -18.46 -25.57
C ARG A 103 -24.38 -17.81 -26.01
N LYS A 104 -24.96 -16.95 -25.18
CA LYS A 104 -26.18 -16.18 -25.47
C LYS A 104 -25.91 -14.79 -26.03
N GLY A 105 -24.65 -14.42 -26.27
CA GLY A 105 -24.29 -13.15 -26.90
C GLY A 105 -24.08 -11.99 -25.92
N ALA A 106 -23.78 -12.26 -24.65
CA ALA A 106 -23.32 -11.23 -23.72
C ALA A 106 -22.06 -10.53 -24.27
N ASN A 107 -22.08 -9.21 -24.34
CA ASN A 107 -20.99 -8.40 -24.88
C ASN A 107 -20.04 -7.95 -23.75
N PRO A 108 -18.77 -8.40 -23.73
CA PRO A 108 -17.83 -8.03 -22.68
C PRO A 108 -17.25 -6.63 -22.81
N ALA A 109 -17.46 -5.95 -23.95
CA ALA A 109 -16.94 -4.61 -24.21
C ALA A 109 -17.88 -3.50 -23.71
N LEU A 110 -19.09 -3.83 -23.28
CA LEU A 110 -20.01 -2.84 -22.72
C LEU A 110 -19.47 -2.32 -21.40
N ILE A 111 -19.47 -1.00 -21.24
CA ILE A 111 -18.98 -0.30 -20.05
C ILE A 111 -20.13 0.29 -19.23
N SER A 112 -19.99 0.26 -17.92
CA SER A 112 -20.86 0.98 -16.99
C SER A 112 -20.71 2.50 -17.16
N GLU A 113 -21.60 3.28 -16.54
CA GLU A 113 -21.48 4.75 -16.47
C GLU A 113 -20.23 5.21 -15.72
N PHE A 114 -19.64 4.34 -14.89
CA PHE A 114 -18.33 4.60 -14.29
C PHE A 114 -17.18 4.39 -15.27
N GLY A 115 -17.41 3.78 -16.42
CA GLY A 115 -16.37 3.40 -17.38
C GLY A 115 -15.64 2.11 -17.01
N THR A 116 -16.26 1.24 -16.21
CA THR A 116 -15.74 -0.12 -15.91
C THR A 116 -16.33 -1.13 -16.88
N SER A 117 -15.54 -2.14 -17.26
CA SER A 117 -16.01 -3.32 -18.00
C SER A 117 -16.20 -4.51 -17.05
N PRO A 118 -16.87 -5.60 -17.47
CA PRO A 118 -16.95 -6.82 -16.65
C PRO A 118 -15.58 -7.40 -16.30
N ALA A 119 -14.58 -7.31 -17.20
CA ALA A 119 -13.21 -7.72 -16.89
C ALA A 119 -12.59 -6.88 -15.77
N TRP A 120 -12.88 -5.57 -15.74
CA TRP A 120 -12.45 -4.67 -14.68
C TRP A 120 -13.02 -5.06 -13.31
N ASP A 121 -14.29 -5.46 -13.26
CA ASP A 121 -14.95 -5.83 -12.00
C ASP A 121 -14.42 -7.14 -11.40
N VAL A 122 -13.84 -8.02 -12.23
CA VAL A 122 -13.25 -9.30 -11.79
C VAL A 122 -11.77 -9.18 -11.41
N VAL A 123 -11.03 -8.24 -12.00
CA VAL A 123 -9.56 -8.25 -11.98
C VAL A 123 -8.91 -8.15 -10.60
N ASN A 124 -9.59 -7.55 -9.62
CA ASN A 124 -9.11 -7.44 -8.24
C ASN A 124 -9.61 -8.57 -7.32
N THR A 125 -10.35 -9.53 -7.85
CA THR A 125 -10.84 -10.73 -7.14
C THR A 125 -9.89 -11.92 -7.34
N ASN A 126 -10.06 -13.00 -6.57
CA ASN A 126 -9.34 -14.27 -6.80
C ASN A 126 -10.06 -15.19 -7.80
N ARG A 127 -10.79 -14.64 -8.78
CA ARG A 127 -11.58 -15.38 -9.78
C ARG A 127 -10.91 -15.37 -11.15
N ALA A 128 -9.72 -15.95 -11.22
CA ALA A 128 -8.97 -16.10 -12.47
C ALA A 128 -9.73 -16.93 -13.51
N ASP A 129 -10.57 -17.88 -13.05
CA ASP A 129 -11.49 -18.65 -13.88
C ASP A 129 -12.47 -17.74 -14.65
N LEU A 130 -13.10 -16.79 -13.95
CA LEU A 130 -14.03 -15.84 -14.58
C LEU A 130 -13.30 -14.87 -15.50
N LEU A 131 -12.14 -14.36 -15.06
CA LEU A 131 -11.34 -13.45 -15.89
C LEU A 131 -10.92 -14.12 -17.19
N GLU A 132 -10.47 -15.38 -17.12
CA GLU A 132 -10.09 -16.16 -18.30
C GLU A 132 -11.26 -16.38 -19.26
N ILE A 133 -12.45 -16.71 -18.74
CA ILE A 133 -13.66 -16.85 -19.58
C ILE A 133 -13.98 -15.53 -20.26
N ILE A 134 -13.91 -14.40 -19.56
CA ILE A 134 -14.23 -13.08 -20.10
C ILE A 134 -13.24 -12.69 -21.22
N LEU A 135 -11.94 -12.86 -20.99
CA LEU A 135 -10.90 -12.57 -22.01
C LEU A 135 -11.01 -13.51 -23.22
N LYS A 136 -11.26 -14.80 -22.99
CA LYS A 136 -11.48 -15.80 -24.06
C LYS A 136 -12.66 -15.43 -24.97
N ASN A 137 -13.66 -14.73 -24.44
CA ASN A 137 -14.84 -14.29 -25.19
C ASN A 137 -14.72 -12.85 -25.73
N GLY A 138 -13.49 -12.33 -25.88
CA GLY A 138 -13.22 -11.10 -26.63
C GLY A 138 -13.17 -9.83 -25.79
N ALA A 139 -13.10 -9.93 -24.47
CA ALA A 139 -12.76 -8.77 -23.65
C ALA A 139 -11.31 -8.33 -23.90
N ASP A 140 -11.09 -7.03 -24.04
CA ASP A 140 -9.75 -6.47 -24.22
C ASP A 140 -8.95 -6.52 -22.90
N PRO A 141 -7.79 -7.21 -22.83
CA PRO A 141 -6.94 -7.26 -21.64
C PRO A 141 -6.28 -5.91 -21.32
N ASN A 142 -6.35 -4.94 -22.23
CA ASN A 142 -5.75 -3.61 -22.11
C ASN A 142 -6.75 -2.52 -21.76
N VAL A 143 -7.97 -2.88 -21.35
CA VAL A 143 -8.95 -1.90 -20.83
C VAL A 143 -8.34 -1.11 -19.68
N ARG A 144 -8.65 0.19 -19.67
CA ARG A 144 -8.15 1.14 -18.70
C ARG A 144 -9.28 1.81 -17.96
N TYR A 145 -9.08 2.03 -16.66
CA TYR A 145 -9.95 2.85 -15.84
C TYR A 145 -9.11 3.91 -15.15
N GLY A 146 -9.37 5.18 -15.48
CA GLY A 146 -8.57 6.29 -14.97
C GLY A 146 -7.11 6.19 -15.41
N GLN A 147 -6.21 5.86 -14.47
CA GLN A 147 -4.77 5.72 -14.69
C GLN A 147 -4.34 4.26 -14.89
N ASP A 148 -5.17 3.32 -14.47
CA ASP A 148 -4.78 1.94 -14.22
C ASP A 148 -5.19 1.04 -15.40
N SER A 149 -4.30 0.13 -15.79
CA SER A 149 -4.66 -1.02 -16.63
C SER A 149 -5.16 -2.17 -15.76
N LEU A 150 -5.82 -3.17 -16.38
CA LEU A 150 -6.17 -4.42 -15.70
C LEU A 150 -4.95 -5.07 -15.03
N LEU A 151 -3.79 -5.09 -15.72
CA LEU A 151 -2.55 -5.66 -15.20
C LEU A 151 -2.00 -4.86 -14.01
N ALA A 152 -2.06 -3.53 -14.05
CA ALA A 152 -1.67 -2.68 -12.92
C ALA A 152 -2.56 -2.94 -11.70
N LYS A 153 -3.87 -3.04 -11.92
CA LYS A 153 -4.83 -3.35 -10.87
C LYS A 153 -4.58 -4.72 -10.25
N ALA A 154 -4.40 -5.76 -11.06
CA ALA A 154 -4.06 -7.11 -10.58
C ALA A 154 -2.74 -7.12 -9.79
N THR A 155 -1.75 -6.34 -10.23
CA THR A 155 -0.45 -6.18 -9.54
C THR A 155 -0.62 -5.55 -8.17
N TYR A 156 -1.34 -4.43 -8.07
CA TYR A 156 -1.58 -3.74 -6.81
C TYR A 156 -2.30 -4.62 -5.78
N TYR A 157 -3.30 -5.40 -6.23
CA TYR A 157 -4.03 -6.34 -5.37
C TYR A 157 -3.33 -7.70 -5.22
N GLN A 158 -2.14 -7.88 -5.81
CA GLN A 158 -1.35 -9.12 -5.72
C GLN A 158 -2.15 -10.37 -6.12
N ARG A 159 -2.87 -10.29 -7.26
CA ARG A 159 -3.68 -11.38 -7.81
C ARG A 159 -2.86 -12.18 -8.82
N ASP A 160 -1.96 -13.04 -8.34
CA ASP A 160 -0.97 -13.73 -9.18
C ASP A 160 -1.61 -14.56 -10.30
N GLU A 161 -2.73 -15.25 -10.04
CA GLU A 161 -3.45 -16.02 -11.06
C GLU A 161 -4.10 -15.10 -12.11
N ASN A 162 -4.66 -13.96 -11.70
CA ASN A 162 -5.21 -12.97 -12.64
C ASN A 162 -4.09 -12.33 -13.48
N ILE A 163 -2.93 -12.05 -12.88
CA ILE A 163 -1.74 -11.56 -13.60
C ILE A 163 -1.34 -12.58 -14.68
N ASN A 164 -1.29 -13.86 -14.33
CA ASN A 164 -0.98 -14.93 -15.29
C ASN A 164 -1.97 -14.97 -16.45
N VAL A 165 -3.27 -14.89 -16.14
CA VAL A 165 -4.33 -14.85 -17.16
C VAL A 165 -4.18 -13.61 -18.04
N LEU A 166 -4.02 -12.41 -17.48
CA LEU A 166 -3.88 -11.18 -18.26
C LEU A 166 -2.66 -11.23 -19.20
N LEU A 167 -1.51 -11.68 -18.71
CA LEU A 167 -0.31 -11.83 -19.54
C LEU A 167 -0.51 -12.87 -20.65
N LYS A 168 -1.19 -13.99 -20.37
CA LYS A 168 -1.53 -15.02 -21.37
C LYS A 168 -2.36 -14.46 -22.52
N TYR A 169 -3.27 -13.52 -22.24
CA TYR A 169 -4.13 -12.90 -23.25
C TYR A 169 -3.55 -11.61 -23.85
N GLY A 170 -2.30 -11.24 -23.53
CA GLY A 170 -1.61 -10.12 -24.18
C GLY A 170 -1.81 -8.76 -23.51
N ALA A 171 -1.95 -8.73 -22.18
CA ALA A 171 -1.90 -7.48 -21.42
C ALA A 171 -0.55 -6.76 -21.59
N ASP A 172 -0.62 -5.47 -21.87
CA ASP A 172 0.52 -4.61 -22.14
C ASP A 172 1.28 -4.27 -20.86
N VAL A 173 2.52 -4.75 -20.80
CA VAL A 173 3.45 -4.42 -19.70
C VAL A 173 3.92 -2.97 -19.75
N ASN A 174 3.75 -2.27 -20.88
CA ASN A 174 4.18 -0.90 -21.09
C ASN A 174 3.06 0.14 -20.92
N ALA A 175 1.97 -0.23 -20.24
CA ALA A 175 0.92 0.72 -19.90
C ALA A 175 1.48 1.93 -19.12
N VAL A 176 1.16 3.14 -19.59
CA VAL A 176 1.57 4.41 -18.96
C VAL A 176 0.37 5.17 -18.44
N SER A 177 0.44 5.76 -17.25
CA SER A 177 -0.56 6.70 -16.74
C SER A 177 -0.82 7.85 -17.73
N LYS A 178 -1.89 8.62 -17.53
CA LYS A 178 -2.18 9.88 -18.23
C LYS A 178 -1.06 10.91 -18.11
N SER A 179 -0.19 10.82 -17.10
CA SER A 179 1.02 11.66 -16.98
C SER A 179 2.24 11.06 -17.69
N GLY A 180 2.06 9.99 -18.47
CA GLY A 180 3.12 9.30 -19.21
C GLY A 180 4.04 8.43 -18.35
N GLN A 181 3.68 8.16 -17.09
CA GLN A 181 4.52 7.36 -16.18
C GLN A 181 4.19 5.88 -16.32
N GLY A 182 5.21 5.03 -16.48
CA GLY A 182 5.03 3.57 -16.49
C GLY A 182 4.42 3.08 -15.17
N ILE A 183 3.19 2.55 -15.22
CA ILE A 183 2.40 2.27 -14.01
C ILE A 183 2.86 0.99 -13.31
N LEU A 184 3.21 -0.07 -14.05
CA LEU A 184 3.56 -1.37 -13.46
C LEU A 184 4.82 -1.33 -12.58
N CYS A 185 5.78 -0.48 -12.93
CA CYS A 185 6.91 -0.24 -12.05
C CYS A 185 6.45 0.33 -10.70
N LEU A 186 5.61 1.37 -10.72
CA LEU A 186 5.13 1.99 -9.49
C LEU A 186 4.34 1.00 -8.64
N GLU A 187 3.51 0.17 -9.27
CA GLU A 187 2.73 -0.85 -8.56
C GLU A 187 3.63 -1.90 -7.93
N THR A 188 4.55 -2.51 -8.69
CA THR A 188 5.47 -3.54 -8.16
C THR A 188 6.37 -3.01 -7.04
N ALA A 189 6.91 -1.80 -7.18
CA ALA A 189 7.70 -1.15 -6.15
C ALA A 189 6.86 -0.80 -4.91
N THR A 190 5.61 -0.39 -5.10
CA THR A 190 4.67 -0.14 -4.00
C THR A 190 4.42 -1.44 -3.25
N VAL A 191 3.96 -2.50 -3.90
CA VAL A 191 3.61 -3.74 -3.18
C VAL A 191 4.81 -4.61 -2.78
N GLY A 192 6.05 -4.17 -3.08
CA GLY A 192 7.27 -4.92 -2.77
C GLY A 192 7.38 -6.25 -3.53
N ARG A 193 6.87 -6.32 -4.77
CA ARG A 193 6.91 -7.51 -5.64
C ARG A 193 7.96 -7.34 -6.73
N PHE A 194 9.24 -7.32 -6.34
CA PHE A 194 10.34 -7.20 -7.31
C PHE A 194 10.48 -8.43 -8.20
N ASP A 195 9.99 -9.58 -7.75
CA ASP A 195 9.83 -10.79 -8.58
C ASP A 195 8.94 -10.52 -9.80
N LEU A 196 7.80 -9.85 -9.61
CA LEU A 196 6.92 -9.45 -10.71
C LEU A 196 7.55 -8.37 -11.57
N LEU A 197 8.32 -7.44 -10.98
CA LEU A 197 9.05 -6.42 -11.74
C LEU A 197 10.08 -7.06 -12.69
N VAL A 198 10.87 -8.01 -12.20
CA VAL A 198 11.80 -8.80 -13.02
C VAL A 198 11.05 -9.49 -14.16
N ARG A 199 9.95 -10.19 -13.83
CA ARG A 199 9.12 -10.84 -14.85
C ARG A 199 8.60 -9.86 -15.91
N TYR A 200 8.15 -8.67 -15.52
CA TYR A 200 7.69 -7.66 -16.48
C TYR A 200 8.85 -7.11 -17.33
N LEU A 201 10.05 -6.94 -16.76
CA LEU A 201 11.25 -6.56 -17.50
C LEU A 201 11.64 -7.61 -18.55
N ASP A 202 11.54 -8.90 -18.19
CA ASP A 202 11.76 -10.02 -19.12
C ASP A 202 10.71 -10.05 -20.25
N LEU A 203 9.46 -9.69 -19.93
CA LEU A 203 8.37 -9.55 -20.89
C LEU A 203 8.41 -8.24 -21.71
N GLY A 204 9.45 -7.42 -21.54
CA GLY A 204 9.67 -6.24 -22.38
C GLY A 204 9.19 -4.92 -21.79
N LEU A 205 8.96 -4.82 -20.47
CA LEU A 205 8.78 -3.53 -19.80
C LEU A 205 9.98 -2.61 -20.06
N ASN A 206 9.73 -1.45 -20.68
CA ASN A 206 10.74 -0.45 -21.03
C ASN A 206 10.31 1.00 -20.74
N VAL A 207 9.08 1.22 -20.28
CA VAL A 207 8.59 2.55 -19.88
C VAL A 207 8.84 2.84 -18.40
N GLY A 208 9.19 4.09 -18.08
CA GLY A 208 9.33 4.55 -16.69
C GLY A 208 10.54 4.01 -15.92
N LEU A 209 11.48 3.31 -16.59
CA LEU A 209 12.58 2.61 -15.93
C LEU A 209 13.49 3.51 -15.07
N VAL A 210 13.75 4.75 -15.48
CA VAL A 210 14.60 5.68 -14.69
C VAL A 210 13.97 6.00 -13.33
N ASN A 211 12.66 6.29 -13.32
CA ASN A 211 11.94 6.50 -12.07
C ASN A 211 11.86 5.21 -11.24
N CYS A 212 11.78 4.07 -11.90
CA CYS A 212 11.80 2.76 -11.27
C CYS A 212 13.11 2.49 -10.54
N ALA A 213 14.21 2.60 -11.27
CA ALA A 213 15.56 2.41 -10.78
C ALA A 213 15.83 3.30 -9.56
N ARG A 214 15.40 4.56 -9.60
CA ARG A 214 15.50 5.47 -8.43
C ARG A 214 14.74 4.94 -7.21
N LEU A 215 13.49 4.47 -7.38
CA LEU A 215 12.72 3.89 -6.28
C LEU A 215 13.39 2.64 -5.70
N LEU A 216 14.03 1.82 -6.55
CA LEU A 216 14.75 0.62 -6.13
C LEU A 216 16.09 0.95 -5.46
N GLU A 217 16.81 1.97 -5.92
CA GLU A 217 18.03 2.49 -5.29
C GLU A 217 17.75 3.10 -3.92
N ASP A 218 16.56 3.69 -3.72
CA ASP A 218 16.12 4.26 -2.44
C ASP A 218 15.35 3.25 -1.55
N SER A 219 15.03 2.06 -2.08
CA SER A 219 14.16 1.11 -1.38
C SER A 219 14.79 0.59 -0.08
N GLY A 220 13.98 0.51 0.98
CA GLY A 220 14.41 0.07 2.31
C GLY A 220 14.60 -1.43 2.46
N VAL A 221 14.84 -2.20 1.40
CA VAL A 221 14.92 -3.68 1.46
C VAL A 221 16.15 -4.13 2.23
N TRP A 222 15.98 -5.11 3.11
CA TRP A 222 17.06 -5.72 3.90
C TRP A 222 18.05 -6.49 3.03
N ASP A 223 19.35 -6.28 3.26
CA ASP A 223 20.43 -6.87 2.48
C ASP A 223 20.41 -8.41 2.53
N GLY A 224 20.60 -9.04 1.37
CA GLY A 224 20.64 -10.51 1.25
C GLY A 224 19.30 -11.22 1.46
N SER A 225 18.22 -10.46 1.73
CA SER A 225 16.86 -11.02 1.71
C SER A 225 16.48 -11.48 0.29
N PRO A 226 15.50 -12.39 0.14
CA PRO A 226 15.00 -12.76 -1.19
C PRO A 226 14.52 -11.56 -2.02
N GLN A 227 13.97 -10.53 -1.38
CA GLN A 227 13.57 -9.30 -2.07
C GLN A 227 14.78 -8.48 -2.56
N ASP A 228 15.90 -8.51 -1.84
CA ASP A 228 17.12 -7.83 -2.27
C ASP A 228 17.72 -8.49 -3.50
N GLN A 229 17.66 -9.82 -3.60
CA GLN A 229 18.09 -10.56 -4.79
C GLN A 229 17.26 -10.16 -6.02
N TRP A 230 15.92 -10.13 -5.90
CA TRP A 230 15.04 -9.67 -6.97
C TRP A 230 15.26 -8.20 -7.33
N ARG A 231 15.52 -7.35 -6.34
CA ARG A 231 15.84 -5.94 -6.53
C ARG A 231 17.14 -5.77 -7.33
N GLU A 232 18.20 -6.49 -6.97
CA GLU A 232 19.47 -6.46 -7.68
C GLU A 232 19.33 -6.96 -9.12
N GLN A 233 18.56 -8.04 -9.33
CA GLN A 233 18.24 -8.53 -10.66
C GLN A 233 17.45 -7.50 -11.49
N ALA A 234 16.45 -6.85 -10.92
CA ALA A 234 15.69 -5.80 -11.60
C ALA A 234 16.60 -4.62 -11.99
N LEU A 235 17.50 -4.19 -11.11
CA LEU A 235 18.48 -3.13 -11.41
C LEU A 235 19.44 -3.54 -12.54
N ALA A 236 19.90 -4.79 -12.56
CA ALA A 236 20.74 -5.32 -13.63
C ALA A 236 20.00 -5.32 -14.98
N LEU A 237 18.76 -5.82 -15.03
CA LEU A 237 17.92 -5.80 -16.23
C LEU A 237 17.63 -4.36 -16.71
N MET A 238 17.41 -3.41 -15.79
CA MET A 238 17.25 -2.00 -16.17
C MET A 238 18.52 -1.41 -16.77
N LYS A 239 19.70 -1.81 -16.28
CA LYS A 239 20.99 -1.39 -16.84
C LYS A 239 21.16 -1.90 -18.27
N GLU A 240 20.82 -3.15 -18.53
CA GLU A 240 20.81 -3.73 -19.88
C GLU A 240 19.85 -3.00 -20.83
N LYS A 241 18.74 -2.49 -20.30
CA LYS A 241 17.76 -1.66 -21.02
C LYS A 241 18.15 -0.17 -21.10
N GLY A 242 19.39 0.19 -20.75
CA GLY A 242 19.94 1.53 -20.96
C GLY A 242 19.77 2.53 -19.81
N VAL A 243 19.30 2.09 -18.63
CA VAL A 243 19.31 2.96 -17.45
C VAL A 243 20.75 3.16 -16.98
N THR A 244 21.15 4.44 -16.86
CA THR A 244 22.46 4.80 -16.30
C THR A 244 22.38 4.88 -14.78
N PHE A 245 23.35 4.26 -14.12
CA PHE A 245 23.49 4.23 -12.66
C PHE A 245 24.76 4.97 -12.22
N PRO A 246 24.78 5.63 -11.04
CA PRO A 246 23.63 5.83 -10.14
C PRO A 246 22.59 6.76 -10.78
N VAL A 247 21.29 6.53 -10.48
CA VAL A 247 20.25 7.40 -11.03
C VAL A 247 20.37 8.78 -10.39
N PRO A 248 20.33 9.89 -11.16
CA PRO A 248 20.39 11.22 -10.59
C PRO A 248 19.29 11.43 -9.54
N SER A 249 19.68 11.90 -8.35
CA SER A 249 18.74 12.21 -7.29
C SER A 249 17.81 13.36 -7.69
N ILE A 250 16.53 13.26 -7.38
CA ILE A 250 15.60 14.39 -7.57
C ILE A 250 15.99 15.51 -6.60
N PRO A 251 16.04 16.78 -7.05
CA PRO A 251 16.20 17.92 -6.16
C PRO A 251 15.13 17.92 -5.06
N GLY A 252 15.54 17.88 -3.80
CA GLY A 252 14.61 17.84 -2.69
C GLY A 252 15.29 17.64 -1.34
N PRO A 253 14.52 17.78 -0.25
CA PRO A 253 15.02 17.54 1.09
C PRO A 253 15.38 16.06 1.24
N LYS A 254 16.63 15.77 1.63
CA LYS A 254 17.09 14.43 1.97
C LYS A 254 16.64 14.07 3.40
N PRO A 255 16.32 12.81 3.70
CA PRO A 255 15.90 12.43 5.05
C PRO A 255 17.05 12.65 6.05
N GLU A 256 16.71 13.21 7.22
CA GLU A 256 17.65 13.41 8.32
C GLU A 256 17.59 12.15 9.19
N LEU A 257 18.38 11.14 8.81
CA LEU A 257 18.42 9.84 9.49
C LEU A 257 19.36 9.89 10.70
N VAL A 258 18.96 9.24 11.78
CA VAL A 258 19.70 9.15 13.05
C VAL A 258 20.75 8.03 12.98
N LEU A 259 20.39 6.87 12.45
CA LEU A 259 21.23 5.69 12.33
C LEU A 259 21.88 5.60 10.96
N LYS A 260 23.18 5.31 10.98
CA LYS A 260 23.93 4.93 9.78
C LYS A 260 23.71 3.47 9.42
N PRO A 261 23.88 3.10 8.14
CA PRO A 261 23.94 1.70 7.76
C PRO A 261 24.92 0.89 8.62
N GLY A 262 24.46 -0.26 9.09
CA GLY A 262 25.17 -1.16 9.99
C GLY A 262 25.12 -0.79 11.47
N ALA A 263 24.61 0.40 11.84
CA ALA A 263 24.53 0.80 13.24
C ALA A 263 23.55 -0.08 14.03
N ARG A 264 23.90 -0.34 15.29
CA ARG A 264 23.04 -1.03 16.25
C ARG A 264 22.82 -0.15 17.47
N LEU A 265 21.57 0.19 17.72
CA LEU A 265 21.14 0.91 18.92
C LEU A 265 20.52 -0.08 19.89
N GLU A 266 21.05 -0.21 21.10
CA GLU A 266 20.49 -1.03 22.18
C GLU A 266 19.90 -0.10 23.24
N VAL A 267 18.64 -0.30 23.58
CA VAL A 267 17.90 0.54 24.51
C VAL A 267 17.35 -0.32 25.64
N THR A 268 17.68 0.07 26.87
CA THR A 268 17.28 -0.63 28.10
C THR A 268 16.34 0.25 28.92
N SER A 269 15.25 -0.32 29.41
CA SER A 269 14.30 0.37 30.29
C SER A 269 13.73 -0.61 31.31
N SER A 270 13.22 -0.10 32.43
CA SER A 270 12.49 -0.91 33.41
C SER A 270 11.22 -1.56 32.84
N LYS A 271 10.71 -1.05 31.71
CA LYS A 271 9.51 -1.57 31.03
C LYS A 271 9.83 -2.52 29.86
N GLY A 272 11.09 -2.84 29.63
CA GLY A 272 11.54 -3.74 28.56
C GLY A 272 12.69 -3.17 27.75
N ASN A 273 13.31 -4.03 26.95
CA ASN A 273 14.47 -3.70 26.14
C ASN A 273 14.13 -3.80 24.65
N ILE A 274 14.75 -2.96 23.83
CA ILE A 274 14.63 -3.02 22.38
C ILE A 274 15.97 -2.71 21.73
N ALA A 275 16.27 -3.39 20.62
CA ALA A 275 17.39 -3.04 19.76
C ALA A 275 16.89 -2.66 18.36
N ILE A 276 17.56 -1.68 17.76
CA ILE A 276 17.32 -1.21 16.39
C ILE A 276 18.59 -1.45 15.60
N VAL A 277 18.50 -2.25 14.54
CA VAL A 277 19.60 -2.47 13.61
C VAL A 277 19.29 -1.76 12.30
N ALA A 278 20.20 -0.90 11.86
CA ALA A 278 20.10 -0.23 10.59
C ALA A 278 20.76 -1.07 9.50
N GLY A 279 19.99 -1.48 8.49
CA GLY A 279 20.52 -2.03 7.25
C GLY A 279 20.97 -0.91 6.29
N LYS A 280 21.25 -1.24 5.03
CA LYS A 280 21.47 -0.22 4.00
C LYS A 280 20.20 0.60 3.75
N ARG A 281 20.38 1.82 3.24
CA ARG A 281 19.29 2.73 2.86
C ARG A 281 18.32 2.96 4.03
N LEU A 282 17.07 2.53 3.88
CA LEU A 282 15.97 2.73 4.82
C LEU A 282 15.53 1.44 5.54
N ALA A 283 16.30 0.36 5.40
CA ALA A 283 16.02 -0.91 6.06
C ALA A 283 16.28 -0.81 7.56
N ARG A 284 15.32 -1.27 8.37
CA ARG A 284 15.45 -1.37 9.83
C ARG A 284 15.02 -2.75 10.30
N GLN A 285 15.66 -3.23 11.36
CA GLN A 285 15.21 -4.39 12.09
C GLN A 285 15.06 -4.02 13.57
N TYR A 286 13.91 -4.35 14.14
CA TYR A 286 13.57 -4.11 15.53
C TYR A 286 13.56 -5.43 16.29
N GLN A 287 14.31 -5.51 17.38
CA GLN A 287 14.49 -6.73 18.15
C GLN A 287 14.10 -6.54 19.61
N TRP A 288 13.33 -7.45 20.17
CA TRP A 288 12.95 -7.44 21.60
C TRP A 288 12.66 -8.87 22.04
N ASP A 289 13.07 -9.28 23.24
CA ASP A 289 12.75 -10.60 23.82
C ASP A 289 12.86 -11.82 22.86
N GLY A 290 13.91 -11.89 22.04
CA GLY A 290 14.10 -12.96 21.05
C GLY A 290 13.28 -12.83 19.76
N CYS A 291 12.43 -11.80 19.66
CA CYS A 291 11.75 -11.39 18.44
C CYS A 291 12.61 -10.48 17.58
N ALA A 292 12.40 -10.56 16.26
CA ALA A 292 12.92 -9.63 15.28
C ALA A 292 11.85 -9.34 14.21
N LEU A 293 11.57 -8.06 13.95
CA LEU A 293 10.74 -7.62 12.84
C LEU A 293 11.53 -6.65 11.96
N GLU A 294 11.48 -6.89 10.65
CA GLU A 294 12.05 -6.01 9.65
C GLU A 294 11.02 -4.97 9.19
N SER A 295 11.49 -3.78 8.85
CA SER A 295 10.69 -2.71 8.29
C SER A 295 11.47 -2.04 7.18
N ASN A 296 10.78 -1.85 6.05
CA ASN A 296 11.29 -1.13 4.89
C ASN A 296 10.71 0.28 4.94
N MET A 297 11.40 1.22 5.60
CA MET A 297 10.88 2.57 5.76
C MET A 297 10.90 3.36 4.44
N HIS A 298 10.09 4.41 4.39
CA HIS A 298 10.04 5.38 3.29
C HIS A 298 10.62 6.72 3.74
N ALA A 299 11.44 7.34 2.89
CA ALA A 299 11.92 8.69 3.12
C ALA A 299 10.75 9.69 3.03
N ARG A 300 10.74 10.66 3.94
CA ARG A 300 9.81 11.79 3.89
C ARG A 300 10.27 12.76 2.82
N THR A 301 9.32 13.19 1.98
CA THR A 301 9.56 14.22 0.96
C THR A 301 9.35 15.64 1.49
N SER A 302 8.92 15.79 2.75
CA SER A 302 8.65 17.06 3.42
C SER A 302 8.70 16.90 4.94
N ARG A 303 8.93 18.00 5.68
CA ARG A 303 8.84 18.00 7.14
C ARG A 303 7.41 17.77 7.62
N TRP A 304 7.24 16.81 8.51
CA TRP A 304 5.98 16.56 9.24
C TRP A 304 6.22 16.87 10.71
N TYR A 305 5.49 17.85 11.26
CA TYR A 305 5.67 18.30 12.65
C TYR A 305 7.14 18.62 12.97
N GLY A 306 7.81 19.33 12.06
CA GLY A 306 9.24 19.68 12.15
C GLY A 306 10.22 18.57 11.76
N LYS A 307 9.79 17.31 11.78
CA LYS A 307 10.64 16.13 11.51
C LYS A 307 10.78 15.84 10.00
N LEU A 308 12.02 15.76 9.51
CA LEU A 308 12.37 15.25 8.18
C LEU A 308 13.21 13.98 8.34
N GLY A 309 12.72 12.84 7.89
CA GLY A 309 13.35 11.55 8.18
C GLY A 309 12.73 10.44 7.38
N ALA A 310 12.57 9.26 7.96
CA ALA A 310 11.91 8.12 7.35
C ALA A 310 10.84 7.52 8.26
N TYR A 311 9.89 6.80 7.67
CA TYR A 311 8.79 6.19 8.40
C TYR A 311 8.25 4.95 7.69
N ASP A 312 7.68 4.04 8.47
CA ASP A 312 6.80 2.98 8.01
C ASP A 312 5.52 3.07 8.85
N GLY A 313 4.42 3.48 8.22
CA GLY A 313 3.13 3.64 8.90
C GLY A 313 2.31 2.36 8.99
N GLY A 314 2.80 1.24 8.47
CA GLY A 314 2.07 -0.02 8.32
C GLY A 314 0.91 0.02 7.31
N GLY A 315 0.16 1.13 7.22
CA GLY A 315 -1.15 1.21 6.58
C GLY A 315 -1.19 1.25 5.04
N ARG A 316 -0.05 1.31 4.36
CA ARG A 316 -0.01 1.60 2.92
C ARG A 316 -0.44 0.43 2.02
N TYR A 317 -0.50 -0.77 2.57
CA TYR A 317 -0.58 -2.00 1.78
C TYR A 317 -1.84 -2.84 2.02
N GLY A 318 -2.84 -2.27 2.72
CA GLY A 318 -4.09 -2.96 3.03
C GLY A 318 -3.97 -4.05 4.09
N LYS A 319 -5.11 -4.68 4.42
CA LYS A 319 -5.22 -5.69 5.50
C LYS A 319 -4.33 -6.93 5.27
N ASP A 320 -4.19 -7.36 4.02
CA ASP A 320 -3.45 -8.57 3.64
C ASP A 320 -1.93 -8.45 3.84
N HIS A 321 -1.39 -7.23 3.88
CA HIS A 321 0.03 -6.99 4.16
C HIS A 321 0.37 -7.17 5.65
N TYR A 322 -0.58 -6.98 6.55
CA TYR A 322 -0.35 -7.16 8.00
C TYR A 322 -0.16 -8.63 8.39
N LEU A 323 -0.64 -9.57 7.57
CA LEU A 323 -0.59 -11.01 7.85
C LEU A 323 0.67 -11.68 7.28
N LYS A 324 1.48 -10.97 6.50
CA LYS A 324 2.73 -11.49 5.91
C LYS A 324 3.96 -11.36 6.82
N PHE A 325 3.88 -10.56 7.87
CA PHE A 325 4.92 -10.57 8.90
C PHE A 325 4.75 -11.82 9.77
N PRO A 326 5.82 -12.59 10.02
CA PRO A 326 5.79 -13.63 11.03
C PRO A 326 5.28 -13.01 12.34
N SER A 327 4.19 -13.55 12.89
CA SER A 327 3.70 -13.10 14.19
C SER A 327 4.82 -13.28 15.21
N CYS A 328 5.26 -12.18 15.80
CA CYS A 328 6.24 -12.22 16.86
C CYS A 328 5.60 -11.77 18.16
N LYS A 329 5.23 -12.75 19.00
CA LYS A 329 4.44 -12.55 20.23
C LYS A 329 3.14 -11.78 19.96
N GLY A 330 2.46 -12.09 18.87
CA GLY A 330 1.20 -11.42 18.48
C GLY A 330 1.40 -10.07 17.81
N VAL A 331 2.62 -9.54 17.70
CA VAL A 331 2.93 -8.36 16.88
C VAL A 331 3.12 -8.79 15.44
N THR A 332 2.34 -8.18 14.54
CA THR A 332 2.31 -8.52 13.12
C THR A 332 2.58 -7.30 12.22
N ARG A 333 2.86 -6.13 12.80
CA ARG A 333 3.21 -4.94 12.02
C ARG A 333 4.05 -3.94 12.80
N THR A 334 4.70 -3.06 12.05
CA THR A 334 5.44 -1.89 12.53
C THR A 334 4.70 -0.60 12.19
N SER A 335 4.76 0.37 13.11
CA SER A 335 4.40 1.78 12.91
C SER A 335 5.54 2.63 13.45
N VAL A 336 6.60 2.74 12.67
CA VAL A 336 7.91 3.19 13.12
C VAL A 336 8.38 4.43 12.38
N GLN A 337 9.17 5.26 13.05
CA GLN A 337 9.77 6.44 12.44
C GLN A 337 11.15 6.75 12.99
N GLU A 338 11.94 7.39 12.14
CA GLU A 338 13.27 7.89 12.45
C GLU A 338 13.42 9.29 11.86
N ALA A 339 13.82 10.27 12.66
CA ALA A 339 14.02 11.64 12.17
C ALA A 339 14.88 12.47 13.12
N GLN A 340 15.19 13.71 12.73
CA GLN A 340 15.76 14.73 13.61
C GLN A 340 14.72 15.83 13.89
N LEU A 341 14.86 16.50 15.04
CA LEU A 341 13.98 17.57 15.48
C LEU A 341 14.80 18.71 16.08
N ASN A 342 14.64 19.92 15.56
CA ASN A 342 15.50 21.05 15.90
C ASN A 342 14.71 22.13 16.66
N PHE A 343 15.10 22.40 17.90
CA PHE A 343 14.44 23.34 18.81
C PHE A 343 15.17 24.68 18.87
N PRO A 344 14.48 25.79 19.19
CA PRO A 344 15.13 27.08 19.32
C PRO A 344 16.06 27.13 20.54
N ASP A 345 15.71 26.43 21.62
CA ASP A 345 16.41 26.43 22.89
C ASP A 345 16.16 25.12 23.67
N LEU A 346 16.85 24.99 24.81
CA LEU A 346 16.77 23.85 25.71
C LEU A 346 15.39 23.72 26.36
N GLU A 347 14.77 24.83 26.75
CA GLU A 347 13.47 24.83 27.43
C GLU A 347 12.37 24.25 26.53
N ALA A 348 12.35 24.64 25.26
CA ALA A 348 11.43 24.10 24.27
C ALA A 348 11.62 22.58 24.06
N ALA A 349 12.88 22.12 24.01
CA ALA A 349 13.20 20.70 23.88
C ALA A 349 12.74 19.90 25.12
N GLU A 350 13.02 20.38 26.32
CA GLU A 350 12.64 19.70 27.57
C GLU A 350 11.13 19.69 27.79
N LYS A 351 10.43 20.77 27.42
CA LYS A 351 8.97 20.82 27.39
C LYS A 351 8.39 19.75 26.46
N TRP A 352 8.97 19.61 25.26
CA TRP A 352 8.56 18.59 24.29
C TRP A 352 8.80 17.18 24.82
N ILE A 353 9.95 16.91 25.44
CA ILE A 353 10.26 15.62 26.09
C ILE A 353 9.22 15.31 27.16
N GLY A 354 8.90 16.28 28.03
CA GLY A 354 7.92 16.11 29.10
C GLY A 354 6.50 15.81 28.59
N GLN A 355 6.15 16.30 27.40
CA GLN A 355 4.87 15.98 26.75
C GLN A 355 4.88 14.60 26.10
N ASN A 356 5.96 14.22 25.40
CA ASN A 356 6.02 13.01 24.57
C ASN A 356 6.48 11.75 25.33
N SER A 357 6.96 11.89 26.56
CA SER A 357 7.40 10.77 27.41
C SER A 357 6.30 10.16 28.29
N LYS A 358 5.07 10.71 28.29
CA LYS A 358 4.01 10.32 29.24
C LYS A 358 3.37 8.96 28.96
N SER A 359 3.15 8.62 27.69
CA SER A 359 2.28 7.48 27.33
C SER A 359 3.03 6.23 26.91
N TRP A 360 4.28 6.36 26.47
CA TRP A 360 5.08 5.28 25.88
C TRP A 360 6.32 5.03 26.72
N THR A 361 6.91 3.83 26.62
CA THR A 361 8.23 3.58 27.21
C THR A 361 9.22 4.47 26.50
N THR A 362 9.91 5.34 27.24
CA THR A 362 10.73 6.41 26.67
C THR A 362 12.05 6.54 27.42
N VAL A 363 13.14 6.67 26.67
CA VAL A 363 14.51 6.85 27.16
C VAL A 363 15.20 7.88 26.28
N TRP A 364 16.02 8.77 26.85
CA TRP A 364 16.83 9.72 26.08
C TRP A 364 18.19 9.96 26.71
N THR A 365 19.15 10.43 25.90
CA THR A 365 20.52 10.75 26.31
C THR A 365 20.72 12.26 26.44
N ASN A 366 21.83 12.65 27.07
CA ASN A 366 22.26 14.05 27.17
C ASN A 366 22.53 14.69 25.81
N ASP A 367 23.01 13.90 24.85
CA ASP A 367 23.35 14.34 23.50
C ASP A 367 22.16 14.27 22.52
N GLY A 368 20.95 14.04 23.03
CA GLY A 368 19.71 14.24 22.30
C GLY A 368 19.16 13.01 21.59
N LEU A 369 19.72 11.82 21.75
CA LEU A 369 19.04 10.61 21.28
C LEU A 369 17.80 10.38 22.12
N PHE A 370 16.64 10.26 21.48
CA PHE A 370 15.35 10.03 22.10
C PHE A 370 14.70 8.81 21.47
N VAL A 371 14.38 7.81 22.27
CA VAL A 371 13.72 6.57 21.83
C VAL A 371 12.44 6.38 22.62
N SER A 372 11.33 6.19 21.92
CA SER A 372 10.02 5.95 22.53
C SER A 372 9.30 4.82 21.80
N TRP A 373 8.73 3.85 22.53
CA TRP A 373 8.00 2.75 21.91
C TRP A 373 6.87 2.21 22.78
N VAL A 374 5.94 1.52 22.11
CA VAL A 374 4.83 0.79 22.73
C VAL A 374 4.42 -0.40 21.87
N PHE A 375 3.95 -1.46 22.52
CA PHE A 375 3.26 -2.57 21.88
C PHE A 375 1.76 -2.38 22.04
N SER A 376 1.04 -2.23 20.93
CA SER A 376 -0.41 -2.02 20.93
C SER A 376 -1.12 -3.27 20.44
N PRO A 377 -1.98 -3.92 21.25
CA PRO A 377 -2.82 -5.01 20.78
C PRO A 377 -3.88 -4.48 19.81
N MET A 378 -4.28 -5.33 18.85
CA MET A 378 -5.31 -5.04 17.86
C MET A 378 -6.20 -6.27 17.65
N GLN A 379 -7.48 -6.05 17.37
CA GLN A 379 -8.37 -7.09 16.85
C GLN A 379 -8.80 -6.68 15.44
N SER A 380 -8.50 -7.52 14.46
CA SER A 380 -9.05 -7.39 13.10
C SER A 380 -9.72 -8.71 12.76
N ASP A 381 -11.02 -8.67 12.47
CA ASP A 381 -11.78 -9.81 11.93
C ASP A 381 -11.64 -11.10 12.76
N GLY A 382 -11.61 -10.98 14.09
CA GLY A 382 -11.50 -12.12 15.03
C GLY A 382 -10.07 -12.62 15.29
N VAL A 383 -9.05 -12.04 14.64
CA VAL A 383 -7.64 -12.39 14.87
C VAL A 383 -6.99 -11.36 15.81
N ALA A 384 -6.46 -11.82 16.94
CA ALA A 384 -5.61 -11.01 17.82
C ALA A 384 -4.27 -10.74 17.13
N THR A 385 -4.05 -9.48 16.77
CA THR A 385 -2.82 -8.96 16.16
C THR A 385 -2.25 -7.85 17.04
N GLY A 386 -1.14 -7.25 16.64
CA GLY A 386 -0.49 -6.21 17.43
C GLY A 386 0.48 -5.41 16.59
N ALA A 387 0.79 -4.20 17.06
CA ALA A 387 1.71 -3.29 16.41
C ALA A 387 2.83 -2.89 17.36
N LEU A 388 4.07 -2.91 16.87
CA LEU A 388 5.16 -2.14 17.47
C LEU A 388 5.08 -0.72 16.93
N SER A 389 4.80 0.25 17.80
CA SER A 389 4.95 1.67 17.46
C SER A 389 6.25 2.19 18.08
N LEU A 390 7.13 2.78 17.27
CA LEU A 390 8.43 3.24 17.73
C LEU A 390 8.85 4.56 17.08
N GLU A 391 9.40 5.46 17.88
CA GLU A 391 10.04 6.69 17.44
C GLU A 391 11.51 6.71 17.85
N LEU A 392 12.40 6.88 16.88
CA LEU A 392 13.80 7.26 17.09
C LEU A 392 13.97 8.70 16.62
N THR A 393 14.31 9.61 17.54
CA THR A 393 14.49 11.03 17.23
C THR A 393 15.85 11.52 17.74
N LEU A 394 16.62 12.21 16.92
CA LEU A 394 17.74 13.04 17.39
C LEU A 394 17.21 14.45 17.66
N LEU A 395 17.28 14.89 18.91
CA LEU A 395 16.93 16.23 19.35
C LEU A 395 18.15 17.14 19.17
N CYS A 396 17.94 18.26 18.49
CA CYS A 396 18.93 19.28 18.22
C CYS A 396 18.45 20.62 18.80
N ILE A 397 19.37 21.45 19.25
CA ILE A 397 19.12 22.80 19.74
C ILE A 397 19.88 23.76 18.84
N ASN A 398 19.15 24.60 18.11
CA ASN A 398 19.68 25.59 17.18
C ASN A 398 20.76 25.03 16.24
N GLY A 399 20.49 23.85 15.67
CA GLY A 399 21.42 23.19 14.73
C GLY A 399 22.61 22.48 15.38
N GLN A 400 22.58 22.23 16.70
CA GLN A 400 23.64 21.48 17.39
C GLN A 400 23.05 20.39 18.29
N ARG A 401 23.83 19.36 18.59
CA ARG A 401 23.45 18.40 19.63
C ARG A 401 23.46 19.10 20.99
N PRO A 402 22.48 18.84 21.88
CA PRO A 402 22.60 19.24 23.27
C PRO A 402 23.79 18.54 23.92
N THR A 403 24.27 19.07 25.05
CA THR A 403 25.27 18.40 25.89
C THR A 403 24.67 17.88 27.19
N LYS A 404 23.43 18.29 27.50
CA LYS A 404 22.70 17.92 28.71
C LYS A 404 21.21 18.10 28.47
N LEU A 405 20.43 17.13 28.89
CA LEU A 405 18.97 17.17 28.92
C LEU A 405 18.48 16.66 30.26
N ALA A 406 17.49 17.33 30.87
CA ALA A 406 16.90 16.87 32.12
C ALA A 406 16.32 15.46 31.99
N GLY A 407 16.54 14.61 33.00
CA GLY A 407 16.00 13.24 33.07
C GLY A 407 16.63 12.22 32.11
N SER A 408 17.74 12.57 31.46
CA SER A 408 18.47 11.69 30.53
C SER A 408 19.11 10.48 31.23
N SER A 409 19.41 9.44 30.45
CA SER A 409 20.13 8.24 30.87
C SER A 409 21.04 7.72 29.75
N ASP A 410 22.28 8.18 29.72
CA ASP A 410 23.26 7.79 28.70
C ASP A 410 23.61 6.30 28.76
N GLN A 411 23.55 5.70 29.95
CA GLN A 411 23.81 4.26 30.13
C GLN A 411 22.70 3.37 29.56
N ALA A 412 21.49 3.91 29.42
CA ALA A 412 20.34 3.17 28.95
C ALA A 412 20.29 3.06 27.42
N ILE A 413 21.10 3.83 26.69
CA ILE A 413 21.18 3.80 25.23
C ILE A 413 22.63 3.56 24.81
N LYS A 414 22.88 2.44 24.13
CA LYS A 414 24.18 2.09 23.58
C LYS A 414 24.10 2.06 22.06
N LEU A 415 24.74 3.03 21.41
CA LEU A 415 24.87 3.09 19.95
C LEU A 415 26.23 2.54 19.52
N VAL A 416 26.21 1.46 18.73
CA VAL A 416 27.40 0.81 18.16
C VAL A 416 27.42 1.04 16.65
N HIS A 417 28.57 1.47 16.13
CA HIS A 417 28.81 1.60 14.70
C HIS A 417 29.90 0.61 14.26
N PRO A 418 29.68 -0.16 13.18
CA PRO A 418 30.67 -1.12 12.71
C PRO A 418 31.96 -0.46 12.20
N ASN A 419 31.90 0.81 11.76
CA ASN A 419 33.04 1.55 11.22
C ASN A 419 33.52 2.70 12.14
N GLY A 420 33.23 2.61 13.44
CA GLY A 420 33.57 3.66 14.40
C GLY A 420 32.56 4.83 14.46
N PRO A 421 32.73 5.75 15.42
CA PRO A 421 31.79 6.84 15.65
C PRO A 421 31.75 7.82 14.47
N GLY A 422 30.58 8.38 14.18
CA GLY A 422 30.47 9.52 13.27
C GLY A 422 29.04 10.08 13.19
N GLN A 423 28.92 11.28 12.61
CA GLN A 423 27.68 12.08 12.61
C GLN A 423 26.51 11.45 11.84
N ALA A 424 25.30 11.64 12.33
CA ALA A 424 24.03 11.31 11.68
C ALA A 424 23.93 11.93 10.27
N VAL A 425 23.04 11.40 9.43
CA VAL A 425 22.84 11.92 8.07
C VAL A 425 22.18 13.28 8.15
N HIS A 426 22.85 14.33 7.66
CA HIS A 426 22.41 15.73 7.82
C HIS A 426 22.19 16.11 9.29
N GLU A 427 23.12 15.69 10.17
CA GLU A 427 23.06 15.93 11.60
C GLU A 427 22.79 17.41 11.94
N CYS A 428 21.74 17.62 12.73
CA CYS A 428 21.28 18.90 13.22
C CYS A 428 21.27 19.99 12.14
N ALA A 429 20.73 19.66 10.96
CA ALA A 429 20.58 20.63 9.88
C ALA A 429 19.87 21.90 10.37
N VAL A 430 20.37 23.07 9.94
CA VAL A 430 19.78 24.37 10.26
C VAL A 430 18.40 24.47 9.60
N VAL A 431 17.40 24.86 10.37
CA VAL A 431 16.02 25.02 9.92
C VAL A 431 15.50 26.41 10.25
N SER A 432 14.46 26.87 9.55
CA SER A 432 13.84 28.16 9.84
C SER A 432 13.11 28.16 11.19
N ASN A 433 12.93 29.35 11.77
CA ASN A 433 12.16 29.52 13.01
C ASN A 433 10.75 28.93 12.90
N ASP A 434 10.08 29.09 11.75
CA ASP A 434 8.75 28.52 11.50
C ASP A 434 8.73 26.98 11.59
N VAL A 435 9.83 26.33 11.21
CA VAL A 435 9.97 24.87 11.35
C VAL A 435 10.11 24.51 12.82
N MET A 436 10.98 25.21 13.56
CA MET A 436 11.21 24.94 14.99
C MET A 436 9.94 25.13 15.82
N GLN A 437 9.12 26.14 15.49
CA GLN A 437 7.86 26.40 16.18
C GLN A 437 6.79 25.32 15.93
N LYS A 438 6.89 24.56 14.83
CA LYS A 438 5.97 23.44 14.52
C LYS A 438 6.28 22.15 15.30
N ASN A 439 7.39 22.10 16.05
CA ASN A 439 7.75 20.92 16.84
C ASN A 439 6.79 20.66 18.01
N GLY A 440 6.02 21.67 18.42
CA GLY A 440 5.15 21.65 19.61
C GLY A 440 3.67 21.30 19.38
N THR A 441 3.26 20.98 18.15
CA THR A 441 1.88 20.51 17.91
C THR A 441 1.82 19.00 18.15
N ASN A 442 1.11 18.61 19.21
CA ASN A 442 1.03 17.25 19.76
C ASN A 442 0.66 16.13 18.75
N ARG A 443 0.99 14.90 19.17
CA ARG A 443 0.50 13.60 18.68
C ARG A 443 -1.00 13.57 18.38
#